data_AF-A0A2J8M012-F1
#
_entry.id   AF-A0A2J8M012-F1
#
_cell.length_a   1.000
_cell.length_b   1.000
_cell.length_c   1.000
_cell.angle_alpha   90.00
_cell.angle_beta   90.00
_cell.angle_gamma   90.00
#
_symmetry.space_group_name_H-M   'P 1'
#
loop_
_entity.id
_entity.type
_entity.pdbx_description
1 polymer ?
#
loop_
_entity_poly.entity_id
_entity_poly.type
_entity_poly.pdbx_seq_one_letter_code
_entity_poly.pdbx_strand_id
1 'polypeptide(L)'
;MAASCVLLHTGQKMPVIGLGTWKSEPGQVKAAVKYALSVGYRHIDCAAIYGNEPEIGEALKEDVGPGKAVPREELFVTSKLWNTKHHPEDVEPALRKTLADLQLEYLDLYLMHWPYAFERGDNPFPKNADGTICYDSTHYKETWKAL
;
A
#
# COMPACT_ATOMS: atom_id res chain seq x y z
N MET A 1 2.17 18.81 -11.17
CA MET A 1 1.25 18.22 -10.16
C MET A 1 -0.09 18.95 -10.26
N ALA A 2 -1.21 18.24 -10.39
CA ALA A 2 -2.52 18.85 -10.63
C ALA A 2 -3.28 19.28 -9.35
N ALA A 3 -2.95 18.69 -8.20
CA ALA A 3 -3.61 18.95 -6.92
C ALA A 3 -2.70 19.73 -5.96
N SER A 4 -3.34 20.48 -5.04
CA SER A 4 -2.64 21.06 -3.89
C SER A 4 -2.25 19.97 -2.88
N CYS A 5 -1.36 20.33 -1.95
CA CYS A 5 -0.87 19.42 -0.91
C CYS A 5 -1.19 19.96 0.48
N VAL A 6 -1.35 19.04 1.43
CA VAL A 6 -1.23 19.35 2.87
C VAL A 6 0.17 19.00 3.35
N LEU A 7 0.64 19.72 4.37
CA LEU A 7 1.92 19.44 5.02
C LEU A 7 1.69 18.49 6.20
N LEU A 8 2.28 17.31 6.14
CA LEU A 8 2.27 16.38 7.26
C LEU A 8 3.27 16.84 8.35
N HIS A 9 3.12 16.32 9.56
CA HIS A 9 4.04 16.65 10.67
C HIS A 9 5.49 16.21 10.39
N THR A 10 5.71 15.28 9.46
CA THR A 10 7.04 14.87 8.95
C THR A 10 7.66 15.89 8.00
N GLY A 11 6.92 16.93 7.59
CA GLY A 11 7.32 17.89 6.56
C GLY A 11 7.06 17.42 5.12
N GLN A 12 6.56 16.19 4.93
CA GLN A 12 6.16 15.69 3.61
C GLN A 12 4.92 16.43 3.10
N LYS A 13 4.91 16.72 1.79
CA LYS A 13 3.73 17.26 1.09
C LYS A 13 2.90 16.10 0.56
N MET A 14 1.74 15.88 1.16
CA MET A 14 0.80 14.84 0.71
C MET A 14 -0.25 15.47 -0.21
N PRO A 15 -0.35 15.07 -1.49
CA PRO A 15 -1.39 15.56 -2.38
C PRO A 15 -2.78 15.23 -1.83
N VAL A 16 -3.66 16.24 -1.79
CA VAL A 16 -5.02 16.11 -1.22
C VAL A 16 -5.95 15.22 -2.05
N ILE A 17 -5.55 14.92 -3.29
CA ILE A 17 -6.23 14.00 -4.18
C ILE A 17 -5.25 12.88 -4.55
N GLY A 18 -5.67 11.64 -4.30
CA GLY A 18 -4.96 10.43 -4.69
C GLY A 18 -5.88 9.46 -5.42
N LEU A 19 -5.28 8.57 -6.21
CA LEU A 19 -6.00 7.47 -6.86
C LEU A 19 -6.14 6.30 -5.88
N GLY A 20 -7.36 5.97 -5.49
CA GLY A 20 -7.67 4.72 -4.77
C GLY A 20 -7.66 3.53 -5.72
N THR A 21 -7.05 2.41 -5.29
CA THR A 21 -6.88 1.22 -6.13
C THR A 21 -7.68 -0.01 -5.68
N TRP A 22 -8.49 0.12 -4.63
CA TRP A 22 -9.39 -0.96 -4.20
C TRP A 22 -10.42 -1.29 -5.29
N LYS A 23 -10.64 -2.60 -5.54
CA LYS A 23 -11.53 -3.14 -6.59
C LYS A 23 -11.16 -2.80 -8.03
N SER A 24 -10.03 -2.15 -8.28
CA SER A 24 -9.47 -2.08 -9.62
C SER A 24 -8.99 -3.48 -10.00
N GLU A 25 -9.72 -4.14 -10.89
CA GLU A 25 -9.47 -5.53 -11.25
C GLU A 25 -8.09 -5.72 -11.92
N PRO A 26 -7.50 -6.91 -11.76
CA PRO A 26 -6.33 -7.31 -12.54
C PRO A 26 -6.48 -7.03 -14.03
N GLY A 27 -5.47 -6.41 -14.63
CA GLY A 27 -5.47 -5.98 -16.03
C GLY A 27 -6.08 -4.60 -16.30
N GLN A 28 -6.79 -4.00 -15.34
CA GLN A 28 -7.32 -2.63 -15.46
C GLN A 28 -6.50 -1.62 -14.65
N VAL A 29 -6.00 -2.02 -13.48
CA VAL A 29 -5.31 -1.12 -12.55
C VAL A 29 -4.08 -0.46 -13.16
N LYS A 30 -3.32 -1.19 -14.00
CA LYS A 30 -2.14 -0.66 -14.69
C LYS A 30 -2.51 0.54 -15.56
N ALA A 31 -3.55 0.41 -16.39
CA ALA A 31 -4.03 1.50 -17.24
C ALA A 31 -4.54 2.69 -16.41
N ALA A 32 -5.25 2.44 -15.31
CA ALA A 32 -5.74 3.48 -14.42
C ALA A 32 -4.58 4.28 -13.78
N VAL A 33 -3.54 3.58 -13.28
CA VAL A 33 -2.35 4.23 -12.69
C VAL A 33 -1.62 5.07 -13.74
N LYS A 34 -1.33 4.51 -14.92
CA LYS A 34 -0.65 5.26 -16.00
C LYS A 34 -1.43 6.49 -16.42
N TYR A 35 -2.75 6.35 -16.60
CA TYR A 35 -3.61 7.48 -16.95
C TYR A 35 -3.60 8.54 -15.84
N ALA A 36 -3.75 8.16 -14.58
CA ALA A 36 -3.70 9.08 -13.45
C ALA A 36 -2.38 9.86 -13.42
N LEU A 37 -1.24 9.18 -13.56
CA LEU A 37 0.07 9.83 -13.62
C LEU A 37 0.17 10.84 -14.78
N SER A 38 -0.35 10.47 -15.96
CA SER A 38 -0.34 11.30 -17.17
C SER A 38 -1.16 12.59 -17.02
N VAL A 39 -2.29 12.52 -16.31
CA VAL A 39 -3.16 13.70 -16.05
C VAL A 39 -2.77 14.45 -14.78
N GLY A 40 -1.62 14.10 -14.17
CA GLY A 40 -0.99 14.90 -13.13
C GLY A 40 -1.24 14.45 -11.69
N TYR A 41 -1.81 13.25 -11.47
CA TYR A 41 -1.82 12.64 -10.13
C TYR A 41 -0.39 12.39 -9.66
N ARG A 42 -0.18 12.62 -8.37
CA ARG A 42 1.08 12.37 -7.67
C ARG A 42 0.85 11.68 -6.33
N HIS A 43 -0.29 11.02 -6.16
CA HIS A 43 -0.62 10.24 -4.99
C HIS A 43 -1.40 8.99 -5.40
N ILE A 44 -0.88 7.81 -5.04
CA ILE A 44 -1.50 6.50 -5.28
C ILE A 44 -1.70 5.80 -3.94
N ASP A 45 -2.93 5.37 -3.68
CA ASP A 45 -3.30 4.59 -2.48
C ASP A 45 -3.43 3.11 -2.85
N CYS A 46 -2.57 2.29 -2.23
CA CYS A 46 -2.50 0.84 -2.39
C CYS A 46 -2.83 0.13 -1.08
N ALA A 47 -2.96 -1.19 -1.12
CA ALA A 47 -2.87 -2.07 0.04
C ALA A 47 -2.60 -3.50 -0.44
N ALA A 48 -1.78 -4.25 0.29
CA ALA A 48 -1.48 -5.65 -0.07
C ALA A 48 -2.74 -6.50 -0.26
N ILE A 49 -3.79 -6.27 0.55
CA ILE A 49 -5.04 -7.02 0.48
C ILE A 49 -5.86 -6.79 -0.79
N TYR A 50 -5.58 -5.74 -1.56
CA TYR A 50 -6.27 -5.48 -2.82
C TYR A 50 -5.84 -6.45 -3.92
N GLY A 51 -4.71 -7.15 -3.73
CA GLY A 51 -4.24 -8.20 -4.62
C GLY A 51 -3.71 -7.71 -5.97
N ASN A 52 -3.47 -6.40 -6.11
CA ASN A 52 -3.12 -5.74 -7.37
C ASN A 52 -1.84 -4.89 -7.30
N GLU A 53 -1.09 -4.96 -6.19
CA GLU A 53 0.21 -4.29 -6.05
C GLU A 53 1.24 -4.67 -7.13
N PRO A 54 1.36 -5.94 -7.58
CA PRO A 54 2.28 -6.29 -8.66
C PRO A 54 2.05 -5.52 -9.96
N GLU A 55 0.78 -5.38 -10.36
CA GLU A 55 0.40 -4.70 -11.61
C GLU A 55 0.53 -3.18 -11.49
N ILE A 56 0.30 -2.63 -10.29
CA ILE A 56 0.63 -1.25 -9.96
C ILE A 56 2.14 -1.05 -10.07
N GLY A 57 2.94 -1.96 -9.52
CA GLY A 57 4.39 -1.90 -9.59
C GLY A 57 4.92 -1.92 -11.02
N GLU A 58 4.33 -2.71 -11.92
CA GLU A 58 4.64 -2.64 -13.34
C GLU A 58 4.35 -1.26 -13.94
N ALA A 59 3.20 -0.65 -13.61
CA ALA A 59 2.85 0.70 -14.07
C ALA A 59 3.87 1.74 -13.58
N LEU A 60 4.22 1.69 -12.28
CA LEU A 60 5.21 2.58 -11.68
C LEU A 60 6.59 2.37 -12.28
N LYS A 61 6.99 1.11 -12.54
CA LYS A 61 8.27 0.80 -13.18
C LYS A 61 8.35 1.35 -14.61
N GLU A 62 7.25 1.56 -15.31
CA GLU A 62 7.29 2.15 -16.65
C GLU A 62 7.43 3.68 -16.59
N ASP A 63 6.71 4.35 -15.68
CA ASP A 63 6.55 5.81 -15.72
C ASP A 63 7.31 6.57 -14.62
N VAL A 64 7.80 5.89 -13.57
CA VAL A 64 8.35 6.51 -12.35
C VAL A 64 9.81 6.13 -12.08
N GLY A 65 10.67 7.13 -11.86
CA GLY A 65 12.09 6.98 -11.51
C GLY A 65 13.06 7.67 -12.48
N PRO A 66 14.38 7.38 -12.37
CA PRO A 66 15.41 8.06 -13.16
C PRO A 66 15.18 7.91 -14.68
N GLY A 67 15.15 9.05 -15.38
CA GLY A 67 14.95 9.09 -16.83
C GLY A 67 13.52 8.81 -17.32
N LYS A 68 12.53 8.75 -16.42
CA LYS A 68 11.12 8.51 -16.77
C LYS A 68 10.26 9.76 -16.58
N ALA A 69 8.98 9.65 -16.91
CA ALA A 69 8.02 10.76 -16.95
C ALA A 69 7.78 11.41 -15.57
N VAL A 70 7.89 10.65 -14.48
CA VAL A 70 7.66 11.12 -13.11
C VAL A 70 8.87 10.80 -12.23
N PRO A 71 9.54 11.79 -11.63
CA PRO A 71 10.56 11.53 -10.61
C PRO A 71 9.95 10.80 -9.40
N ARG A 72 10.67 9.84 -8.80
CA ARG A 72 10.13 9.04 -7.69
C ARG A 72 9.78 9.91 -6.48
N GLU A 73 10.60 10.91 -6.20
CA GLU A 73 10.43 11.89 -5.13
C GLU A 73 9.24 12.84 -5.31
N GLU A 74 8.67 12.93 -6.52
CA GLU A 74 7.44 13.69 -6.76
C GLU A 74 6.19 12.86 -6.56
N LEU A 75 6.30 11.54 -6.41
CA LEU A 75 5.18 10.63 -6.22
C LEU A 75 5.02 10.28 -4.74
N PHE A 76 3.78 10.34 -4.24
CA PHE A 76 3.40 9.89 -2.92
C PHE A 76 2.72 8.51 -3.02
N VAL A 77 3.33 7.46 -2.49
CA VAL A 77 2.77 6.10 -2.51
C VAL A 77 2.42 5.65 -1.10
N THR A 78 1.16 5.28 -0.90
CA THR A 78 0.65 4.70 0.34
C THR A 78 0.41 3.21 0.16
N SER A 79 0.80 2.38 1.13
CA SER A 79 0.28 1.01 1.26
C SER A 79 -0.09 0.69 2.71
N LYS A 80 -0.63 -0.52 2.96
CA LYS A 80 -1.25 -0.88 4.23
C LYS A 80 -0.90 -2.32 4.64
N LEU A 81 -0.44 -2.48 5.87
CA LEU A 81 -0.24 -3.76 6.55
C LEU A 81 -1.59 -4.45 6.78
N TRP A 82 -1.74 -5.68 6.28
CA TRP A 82 -2.97 -6.45 6.44
C TRP A 82 -3.07 -7.18 7.79
N ASN A 83 -4.30 -7.49 8.20
CA ASN A 83 -4.66 -8.00 9.53
C ASN A 83 -3.92 -9.28 9.94
N THR A 84 -3.55 -10.15 9.00
CA THR A 84 -2.82 -11.41 9.29
C THR A 84 -1.34 -11.22 9.56
N LYS A 85 -0.83 -9.99 9.43
CA LYS A 85 0.60 -9.64 9.55
C LYS A 85 0.88 -8.67 10.71
N HIS A 86 0.00 -8.65 11.71
CA HIS A 86 0.12 -7.77 12.89
C HIS A 86 1.20 -8.21 13.89
N HIS A 87 1.57 -9.51 13.91
CA HIS A 87 2.62 -10.00 14.79
C HIS A 87 3.94 -9.27 14.47
N PRO A 88 4.70 -8.77 15.47
CA PRO A 88 5.89 -7.94 15.22
C PRO A 88 6.89 -8.54 14.23
N GLU A 89 7.07 -9.87 14.24
CA GLU A 89 7.97 -10.59 13.33
C GLU A 89 7.53 -10.59 11.87
N ASP A 90 6.25 -10.32 11.58
CA ASP A 90 5.69 -10.35 10.22
C ASP A 90 5.56 -8.97 9.58
N VAL A 91 5.72 -7.89 10.36
CA VAL A 91 5.53 -6.52 9.88
C VAL A 91 6.55 -6.19 8.78
N GLU A 92 7.83 -6.41 9.04
CA GLU A 92 8.89 -6.13 8.07
C GLU A 92 8.80 -7.06 6.84
N PRO A 93 8.63 -8.40 6.97
CA PRO A 93 8.39 -9.27 5.82
C PRO A 93 7.19 -8.84 4.95
N ALA A 94 6.10 -8.39 5.57
CA ALA A 94 4.92 -7.90 4.85
C ALA A 94 5.23 -6.60 4.07
N LEU A 95 5.91 -5.64 4.70
CA LEU A 95 6.35 -4.41 4.02
C LEU A 95 7.29 -4.73 2.86
N ARG A 96 8.27 -5.62 3.06
CA ARG A 96 9.22 -6.03 2.01
C ARG A 96 8.50 -6.69 0.82
N LYS A 97 7.46 -7.47 1.07
CA LYS A 97 6.61 -8.03 0.00
C LYS A 97 5.91 -6.94 -0.80
N THR A 98 5.28 -5.98 -0.12
CA THR A 98 4.65 -4.83 -0.77
C THR A 98 5.64 -4.00 -1.59
N LEU A 99 6.84 -3.72 -1.05
CA LEU A 99 7.89 -3.00 -1.77
C LEU A 99 8.36 -3.77 -3.01
N ALA A 100 8.52 -5.09 -2.91
CA ALA A 100 8.90 -5.94 -4.03
C ALA A 100 7.81 -5.95 -5.12
N ASP A 101 6.54 -6.08 -4.75
CA ASP A 101 5.42 -6.08 -5.67
C ASP A 101 5.26 -4.73 -6.37
N LEU A 102 5.34 -3.63 -5.61
CA LEU A 102 5.29 -2.27 -6.14
C LEU A 102 6.58 -1.86 -6.88
N GLN A 103 7.64 -2.65 -6.78
CA GLN A 103 8.97 -2.37 -7.34
C GLN A 103 9.52 -1.02 -6.85
N LEU A 104 9.39 -0.75 -5.55
CA LEU A 104 9.82 0.48 -4.89
C LEU A 104 10.87 0.18 -3.82
N GLU A 105 11.74 1.16 -3.55
CA GLU A 105 12.71 1.08 -2.45
C GLU A 105 12.11 1.55 -1.11
N TYR A 106 11.10 2.43 -1.17
CA TYR A 106 10.41 2.96 0.01
C TYR A 106 8.96 3.32 -0.32
N LEU A 107 8.13 3.40 0.73
CA LEU A 107 6.79 4.01 0.70
C LEU A 107 6.84 5.37 1.37
N ASP A 108 6.00 6.29 0.89
CA ASP A 108 5.84 7.61 1.51
C ASP A 108 4.98 7.53 2.78
N LEU A 109 4.09 6.54 2.81
CA LEU A 109 3.22 6.24 3.94
C LEU A 109 2.91 4.74 4.01
N TYR A 110 3.03 4.16 5.21
CA TYR A 110 2.61 2.79 5.49
C TYR A 110 1.64 2.78 6.67
N LEU A 111 0.45 2.20 6.48
CA LEU A 111 -0.63 2.25 7.47
C LEU A 111 -0.94 0.86 8.02
N MET A 112 -1.35 0.79 9.28
CA MET A 112 -2.04 -0.38 9.80
C MET A 112 -3.48 -0.35 9.27
N HIS A 113 -3.90 -1.35 8.49
CA HIS A 113 -5.19 -1.30 7.78
C HIS A 113 -6.38 -1.31 8.75
N TRP A 114 -6.28 -2.08 9.82
CA TRP A 114 -7.31 -2.20 10.87
C TRP A 114 -6.64 -2.27 12.26
N PRO A 115 -7.35 -1.99 13.36
CA PRO A 115 -6.77 -2.03 14.70
C PRO A 115 -6.74 -3.45 15.33
N TYR A 116 -7.30 -4.46 14.67
CA TYR A 116 -7.41 -5.84 15.16
C TYR A 116 -6.70 -6.82 14.23
N ALA A 117 -6.11 -7.86 14.81
CA ALA A 117 -5.35 -8.87 14.09
C ALA A 117 -6.22 -10.08 13.70
N PHE A 118 -5.86 -10.70 12.58
CA PHE A 118 -6.35 -12.03 12.19
C PHE A 118 -5.28 -13.07 12.48
N GLU A 119 -5.67 -14.34 12.53
CA GLU A 119 -4.75 -15.47 12.70
C GLU A 119 -3.54 -15.36 11.75
N ARG A 120 -2.34 -15.56 12.30
CA ARG A 120 -1.07 -15.45 11.58
C ARG A 120 -0.99 -16.51 10.49
N GLY A 121 -0.64 -16.09 9.27
CA GLY A 121 -0.47 -17.00 8.14
C GLY A 121 -0.62 -16.32 6.78
N ASP A 122 -0.69 -17.12 5.71
CA ASP A 122 -0.79 -16.64 4.33
C ASP A 122 -2.22 -16.63 3.77
N ASN A 123 -3.18 -17.22 4.49
CA ASN A 123 -4.60 -17.02 4.17
C ASN A 123 -5.02 -15.62 4.68
N PRO A 124 -5.35 -14.65 3.81
CA PRO A 124 -5.71 -13.30 4.24
C PRO A 124 -7.05 -13.22 4.98
N PHE A 125 -7.92 -14.22 4.84
CA PHE A 125 -9.20 -14.32 5.53
C PHE A 125 -9.28 -15.69 6.21
N PRO A 126 -8.51 -15.92 7.30
CA PRO A 126 -8.56 -17.18 8.04
C PRO A 126 -9.94 -17.35 8.66
N LYS A 127 -10.52 -18.54 8.53
CA LYS A 127 -11.89 -18.83 8.96
C LYS A 127 -11.94 -20.05 9.88
N ASN A 128 -12.75 -19.93 10.93
CA ASN A 128 -13.13 -21.04 11.80
C ASN A 128 -13.99 -22.05 11.03
N ALA A 129 -14.25 -23.21 11.65
CA ALA A 129 -15.10 -24.25 11.07
C ALA A 129 -16.54 -23.78 10.75
N ASP A 130 -17.05 -22.77 11.46
CA ASP A 130 -18.37 -22.17 11.24
C ASP A 130 -18.38 -21.05 10.18
N GLY A 131 -17.23 -20.75 9.57
CA GLY A 131 -17.06 -19.71 8.56
C GLY A 131 -16.83 -18.30 9.08
N THR A 132 -16.81 -18.08 10.39
CA THR A 132 -16.42 -16.80 11.02
C THR A 132 -14.92 -16.58 10.93
N ILE A 133 -14.44 -15.34 11.12
CA ILE A 133 -13.01 -15.01 11.05
C ILE A 133 -12.24 -15.56 12.26
N CYS A 134 -11.06 -16.14 12.01
CA CYS A 134 -10.09 -16.43 13.07
C CYS A 134 -9.33 -15.15 13.44
N TYR A 135 -9.51 -14.68 14.67
CA TYR A 135 -8.81 -13.51 15.19
C TYR A 135 -7.52 -13.91 15.91
N ASP A 136 -6.56 -12.99 15.93
CA ASP A 136 -5.35 -13.07 16.76
C ASP A 136 -5.38 -11.98 17.84
N SER A 137 -4.72 -12.22 18.97
CA SER A 137 -4.72 -11.32 20.13
C SER A 137 -3.64 -10.24 20.11
N THR A 138 -2.83 -10.13 19.06
CA THR A 138 -1.77 -9.12 18.97
C THR A 138 -2.35 -7.72 19.10
N HIS A 139 -1.95 -7.02 20.16
CA HIS A 139 -2.41 -5.67 20.43
C HIS A 139 -1.75 -4.70 19.43
N TYR A 140 -2.52 -3.82 18.80
CA TYR A 140 -2.03 -2.88 17.77
C TYR A 140 -0.84 -2.00 18.24
N LYS A 141 -0.70 -1.75 19.54
CA LYS A 141 0.48 -1.05 20.10
C LYS A 141 1.79 -1.80 19.87
N GLU A 142 1.77 -3.13 19.88
CA GLU A 142 2.97 -3.92 19.63
C GLU A 142 3.29 -3.91 18.12
N THR A 143 2.27 -4.00 17.27
CA THR A 143 2.41 -3.79 15.82
C THR A 143 2.95 -2.38 15.52
N TRP A 144 2.47 -1.34 16.21
CA TRP A 144 2.95 0.03 16.04
C TRP A 144 4.43 0.22 16.40
N LYS A 145 4.95 -0.51 17.39
CA LYS A 145 6.39 -0.45 17.73
C LYS A 145 7.26 -1.13 16.67
N ALA A 146 6.70 -2.06 15.90
CA ALA A 146 7.39 -2.80 14.85
C ALA A 146 7.35 -2.10 13.48
N LEU A 147 6.40 -1.15 13.30
CA LEU A 147 6.32 -0.24 12.16
C LEU A 147 7.34 0.89 12.29
#